data_AF-A0A661MS60-F1
#
_entry.id   AF-A0A661MS60-F1
#
_cell.length_a   1.000
_cell.length_b   1.000
_cell.length_c   1.000
_cell.angle_alpha   90.00
_cell.angle_beta   90.00
_cell.angle_gamma   90.00
#
_symmetry.space_group_name_H-M   'P 1'
#
loop_
_entity.id
_entity.type
_entity.pdbx_description
1 polymer ?
#
loop_
_entity_poly.entity_id
_entity_poly.type
_entity_poly.pdbx_seq_one_letter_code
_entity_poly.pdbx_strand_id
1 'polypeptide(L)'
;MHDAAELYRNRPERPRNPASNQKLLTSAAALWGLGPTFRASTKVEGKIENGRVAQLVVRASGDPGLGYGGLVALAEAVHLRGVDTVDRILIDASYFDEQILPPAFEQQPKEAAAFRAAISAFAVNRNSYVVHLGPGPEVDGPGRVRVLADDYVRIDNRTVTSPGGPPTPRIDHKLTDDGHLAIVVNGAIPKQARTLYYRRRVPDPRTYAASLLVRALKKAGVGGTLAFEYGVPTESQPLIADMPSRPLSL
;
A
#
# COMPACT_ATOMS: atom_id res chain seq x y z
N MET A 1 3.68 -8.52 -44.36
CA MET A 1 4.78 -8.36 -43.38
C MET A 1 5.91 -7.69 -44.12
N HIS A 2 6.29 -6.47 -43.74
CA HIS A 2 7.57 -5.93 -44.21
C HIS A 2 8.66 -6.69 -43.46
N ASP A 3 9.59 -7.33 -44.18
CA ASP A 3 10.81 -7.86 -43.58
C ASP A 3 11.55 -6.68 -42.94
N ALA A 4 11.61 -6.69 -41.61
CA ALA A 4 12.37 -5.70 -40.87
C ALA A 4 13.85 -6.06 -41.00
N ALA A 5 14.52 -5.56 -42.04
CA ALA A 5 15.96 -5.65 -42.16
C ALA A 5 16.61 -4.91 -40.98
N GLU A 6 17.45 -5.61 -40.22
CA GLU A 6 18.20 -5.02 -39.10
C GLU A 6 19.17 -3.95 -39.63
N LEU A 7 18.98 -2.70 -39.22
CA LEU A 7 19.78 -1.57 -39.71
C LEU A 7 21.09 -1.35 -38.92
N TYR A 8 21.13 -1.79 -37.67
CA TYR A 8 22.28 -1.60 -36.78
C TYR A 8 22.28 -2.60 -35.63
N ARG A 9 23.47 -3.07 -35.27
CA ARG A 9 23.71 -4.04 -34.19
C ARG A 9 25.04 -3.76 -33.53
N ASN A 10 25.07 -3.71 -32.20
CA ASN A 10 26.31 -3.54 -31.43
C ASN A 10 26.38 -4.55 -30.28
N ARG A 11 27.22 -5.58 -30.45
CA ARG A 11 27.46 -6.66 -29.47
C ARG A 11 26.16 -7.25 -28.90
N PRO A 12 25.25 -7.77 -29.75
CA PRO A 12 23.92 -8.22 -29.34
C PRO A 12 23.97 -9.46 -28.43
N GLU A 13 24.97 -10.33 -28.63
CA GLU A 13 25.12 -11.58 -27.86
C GLU A 13 25.72 -11.35 -26.47
N ARG A 14 26.10 -10.12 -26.12
CA ARG A 14 26.67 -9.81 -24.80
C ARG A 14 25.52 -9.60 -23.79
N PRO A 15 25.37 -10.46 -22.76
CA PRO A 15 24.37 -10.24 -21.72
C PRO A 15 24.58 -8.91 -21.00
N ARG A 16 23.49 -8.21 -20.70
CA ARG A 16 23.48 -6.95 -19.96
C ARG A 16 22.35 -6.96 -18.94
N ASN A 17 22.50 -6.17 -17.88
CA ASN A 17 21.38 -5.87 -16.99
C ASN A 17 20.34 -5.05 -17.79
N PRO A 18 19.12 -5.56 -18.00
CA PRO A 18 18.10 -4.83 -18.77
C PRO A 18 17.52 -3.64 -17.99
N ALA A 19 17.77 -3.54 -16.69
CA ALA A 19 17.12 -2.59 -15.80
C ALA A 19 15.60 -2.58 -16.02
N SER A 20 15.00 -1.40 -16.17
CA SER A 20 13.55 -1.30 -16.40
C SER A 20 13.09 -1.84 -17.77
N ASN A 21 13.99 -2.17 -18.70
CA ASN A 21 13.59 -2.81 -19.97
C ASN A 21 13.04 -4.22 -19.75
N GLN A 22 13.32 -4.86 -18.60
CA GLN A 22 12.70 -6.12 -18.21
C GLN A 22 11.16 -6.03 -18.23
N LYS A 23 10.60 -4.84 -17.98
CA LYS A 23 9.15 -4.60 -17.99
C LYS A 23 8.51 -4.88 -19.36
N LEU A 24 9.25 -4.77 -20.46
CA LEU A 24 8.73 -5.12 -21.79
C LEU A 24 8.33 -6.60 -21.87
N LEU A 25 9.20 -7.49 -21.37
CA LEU A 25 8.93 -8.92 -21.32
C LEU A 25 7.79 -9.24 -20.34
N THR A 26 7.80 -8.63 -19.16
CA THR A 26 6.74 -8.83 -18.16
C THR A 26 5.38 -8.36 -18.68
N SER A 27 5.30 -7.20 -19.33
CA SER A 27 4.06 -6.68 -19.91
C SER A 27 3.55 -7.56 -21.05
N ALA A 28 4.42 -8.03 -21.94
CA ALA A 28 4.03 -8.95 -23.01
C ALA A 28 3.50 -10.27 -22.44
N ALA A 29 4.20 -10.87 -21.47
CA ALA A 29 3.77 -12.11 -20.82
C ALA A 29 2.45 -11.94 -20.06
N ALA A 30 2.26 -10.83 -19.34
CA ALA A 30 1.03 -10.54 -18.61
C ALA A 30 -0.17 -10.36 -19.55
N LEU A 31 -0.01 -9.60 -20.64
CA LEU A 31 -1.07 -9.41 -21.64
C LEU A 31 -1.41 -10.72 -22.36
N TRP A 32 -0.42 -11.55 -22.67
CA TRP A 32 -0.63 -12.85 -23.31
C TRP A 32 -1.29 -13.86 -22.38
N GLY A 33 -0.84 -13.95 -21.12
CA GLY A 33 -1.31 -14.96 -20.17
C GLY A 33 -2.61 -14.60 -19.46
N LEU A 34 -2.82 -13.33 -19.10
CA LEU A 34 -4.01 -12.88 -18.35
C LEU A 34 -5.06 -12.25 -19.27
N GLY A 35 -4.66 -11.71 -20.41
CA GLY A 35 -5.50 -10.94 -21.30
C GLY A 35 -5.65 -9.47 -20.86
N PRO A 36 -5.97 -8.56 -21.80
CA PRO A 36 -6.03 -7.11 -21.52
C PRO A 36 -7.18 -6.70 -20.59
N THR A 37 -8.21 -7.55 -20.47
CA THR A 37 -9.40 -7.29 -19.64
C THR A 37 -9.26 -7.85 -18.22
N PHE A 38 -8.14 -8.51 -17.90
CA PHE A 38 -7.89 -9.03 -16.55
C PHE A 38 -7.98 -7.93 -15.51
N ARG A 39 -8.56 -8.28 -14.36
CA ARG A 39 -8.65 -7.43 -13.17
C ARG A 39 -8.31 -8.27 -11.95
N ALA A 40 -7.31 -7.81 -11.19
CA ALA A 40 -7.20 -8.21 -9.79
C ALA A 40 -8.40 -7.63 -9.02
N SER A 41 -8.73 -8.25 -7.89
CA SER A 41 -9.85 -7.85 -7.02
C SER A 41 -9.52 -8.00 -5.55
N THR A 42 -10.18 -7.18 -4.74
CA THR A 42 -10.29 -7.36 -3.30
C THR A 42 -11.75 -7.58 -2.93
N LYS A 43 -12.05 -8.80 -2.49
CA LYS A 43 -13.40 -9.25 -2.12
C LYS A 43 -13.55 -9.25 -0.61
N VAL A 44 -14.75 -8.90 -0.16
CA VAL A 44 -15.17 -9.06 1.22
C VAL A 44 -16.31 -10.08 1.26
N GLU A 45 -16.10 -11.14 2.01
CA GLU A 45 -16.98 -12.30 2.12
C GLU A 45 -17.36 -12.50 3.60
N GLY A 46 -18.56 -12.98 3.87
CA GLY A 46 -19.01 -13.29 5.23
C GLY A 46 -20.50 -13.56 5.31
N LYS A 47 -20.91 -14.36 6.30
CA LYS A 47 -22.32 -14.58 6.61
C LYS A 47 -22.84 -13.46 7.50
N ILE A 48 -23.88 -12.77 7.05
CA ILE A 48 -24.55 -11.70 7.81
C ILE A 48 -25.73 -12.31 8.58
N GLU A 49 -25.73 -12.15 9.91
CA GLU A 49 -26.76 -12.63 10.82
C GLU A 49 -27.19 -11.48 11.74
N ASN A 50 -28.38 -10.91 11.50
CA ASN A 50 -28.94 -9.80 12.29
C ASN A 50 -27.98 -8.61 12.47
N GLY A 51 -27.36 -8.15 11.38
CA GLY A 51 -26.39 -7.04 11.44
C GLY A 51 -24.97 -7.45 11.84
N ARG A 52 -24.73 -8.70 12.23
CA ARG A 52 -23.43 -9.18 12.69
C ARG A 52 -22.78 -10.11 11.67
N VAL A 53 -21.46 -9.98 11.52
CA VAL A 53 -20.61 -10.94 10.80
C VAL A 53 -19.58 -11.51 11.78
N ALA A 54 -19.68 -12.80 12.09
CA ALA A 54 -18.75 -13.45 13.03
C ALA A 54 -17.31 -13.47 12.50
N GLN A 55 -17.14 -13.68 11.20
CA GLN A 55 -15.83 -13.66 10.55
C GLN A 55 -15.97 -13.01 9.17
N LEU A 56 -15.35 -11.86 9.01
CA LEU A 56 -15.25 -11.16 7.73
C LEU A 56 -13.99 -11.64 7.01
N VAL A 57 -14.13 -12.26 5.85
CA VAL A 57 -13.01 -12.71 5.04
C VAL A 57 -12.69 -11.65 3.99
N VAL A 58 -11.42 -11.24 3.92
CA VAL A 58 -10.91 -10.32 2.91
C VAL A 58 -10.01 -11.12 1.98
N ARG A 59 -10.48 -11.39 0.76
CA ARG A 59 -9.73 -12.14 -0.24
C ARG A 59 -9.11 -11.18 -1.24
N ALA A 60 -7.78 -11.06 -1.21
CA ALA A 60 -7.05 -10.15 -2.07
C ALA A 60 -6.26 -10.92 -3.15
N SER A 61 -6.33 -10.43 -4.39
CA SER A 61 -5.67 -11.06 -5.56
C SER A 61 -4.60 -10.16 -6.20
N GLY A 62 -3.97 -9.30 -5.41
CA GLY A 62 -2.78 -8.56 -5.85
C GLY A 62 -3.06 -7.28 -6.63
N ASP A 63 -4.16 -6.56 -6.38
CA ASP A 63 -4.40 -5.26 -7.00
C ASP A 63 -3.35 -4.22 -6.56
N PRO A 64 -2.44 -3.78 -7.45
CA PRO A 64 -1.42 -2.79 -7.09
C PRO A 64 -1.98 -1.35 -7.06
N GLY A 65 -3.21 -1.16 -7.57
CA GLY A 65 -3.90 0.12 -7.67
C GLY A 65 -4.80 0.44 -6.48
N LEU A 66 -5.07 -0.53 -5.59
CA LEU A 66 -5.92 -0.33 -4.43
C LEU A 66 -5.35 0.78 -3.52
N GLY A 67 -6.10 1.86 -3.38
CA GLY A 67 -5.79 2.97 -2.49
C GLY A 67 -6.76 3.02 -1.31
N TYR A 68 -6.47 3.91 -0.35
CA TYR A 68 -7.35 4.08 0.83
C TYR A 68 -8.79 4.47 0.46
N GLY A 69 -8.99 5.26 -0.60
CA GLY A 69 -10.33 5.57 -1.09
C GLY A 69 -11.11 4.34 -1.57
N GLY A 70 -10.43 3.35 -2.15
CA GLY A 70 -11.03 2.06 -2.52
C GLY A 70 -11.43 1.25 -1.28
N LEU A 71 -10.62 1.27 -0.21
CA LEU A 71 -11.00 0.65 1.06
C LEU A 71 -12.21 1.32 1.71
N VAL A 72 -12.29 2.66 1.64
CA VAL A 72 -13.46 3.40 2.14
C VAL A 72 -14.72 2.98 1.39
N ALA A 73 -14.68 2.96 0.05
CA ALA A 73 -15.82 2.52 -0.76
C ALA A 73 -16.20 1.06 -0.49
N LEU A 74 -15.21 0.18 -0.28
CA LEU A 74 -15.44 -1.23 0.07
C LEU A 74 -16.10 -1.35 1.46
N ALA A 75 -15.64 -0.59 2.45
CA ALA A 75 -16.22 -0.56 3.79
C ALA A 75 -17.63 0.02 3.82
N GLU A 76 -17.89 1.08 3.06
CA GLU A 76 -19.23 1.64 2.87
C GLU A 76 -20.17 0.61 2.23
N ALA A 77 -19.71 -0.13 1.21
CA ALA A 77 -20.48 -1.20 0.60
C ALA A 77 -20.80 -2.33 1.59
N VAL A 78 -19.84 -2.69 2.46
CA VAL A 78 -20.07 -3.66 3.55
C VAL A 78 -21.16 -3.17 4.50
N HIS A 79 -21.08 -1.92 4.96
CA HIS A 79 -22.09 -1.35 5.85
C HIS A 79 -23.48 -1.27 5.18
N LEU A 80 -23.55 -0.81 3.92
CA LEU A 80 -24.79 -0.73 3.13
C LEU A 80 -25.46 -2.09 2.90
N ARG A 81 -24.72 -3.19 3.01
CA ARG A 81 -25.29 -4.56 2.97
C ARG A 81 -25.87 -5.02 4.31
N GLY A 82 -25.93 -4.13 5.30
CA GLY A 82 -26.50 -4.40 6.62
C GLY A 82 -25.49 -5.05 7.56
N VAL A 83 -24.20 -4.75 7.42
CA VAL A 83 -23.19 -5.15 8.41
C VAL A 83 -22.96 -4.00 9.38
N ASP A 84 -23.38 -4.20 10.63
CA ASP A 84 -23.23 -3.26 11.73
C ASP A 84 -22.03 -3.62 12.63
N THR A 85 -21.75 -4.92 12.79
CA THR A 85 -20.68 -5.41 13.68
C THR A 85 -19.90 -6.57 13.05
N VAL A 86 -18.59 -6.57 13.30
CA VAL A 86 -17.67 -7.64 12.88
C VAL A 86 -16.83 -8.09 14.07
N ASP A 87 -16.84 -9.39 14.36
CA ASP A 87 -16.11 -9.93 15.51
C ASP A 87 -14.61 -10.10 15.17
N ARG A 88 -14.30 -10.77 14.06
CA ARG A 88 -12.93 -10.95 13.55
C ARG A 88 -12.84 -10.81 12.04
N ILE A 89 -11.64 -10.48 11.56
CA ILE A 89 -11.29 -10.32 10.15
C ILE A 89 -10.22 -11.36 9.80
N LEU A 90 -10.48 -12.19 8.79
CA LEU A 90 -9.49 -13.09 8.21
C LEU A 90 -9.04 -12.53 6.86
N ILE A 91 -7.75 -12.23 6.71
CA ILE A 91 -7.19 -11.73 5.46
C ILE A 91 -6.55 -12.89 4.71
N ASP A 92 -7.18 -13.30 3.61
CA ASP A 92 -6.66 -14.28 2.68
C ASP A 92 -5.80 -13.58 1.61
N ALA A 93 -4.49 -13.69 1.80
CA ALA A 93 -3.47 -13.20 0.89
C ALA A 93 -2.74 -14.33 0.16
N SER A 94 -3.30 -15.56 0.14
CA SER A 94 -2.67 -16.76 -0.43
C SER A 94 -2.56 -16.76 -1.97
N TYR A 95 -3.10 -15.72 -2.63
CA TYR A 95 -2.92 -15.53 -4.07
C TYR A 95 -1.45 -15.34 -4.44
N PHE A 96 -0.64 -14.77 -3.53
CA PHE A 96 0.82 -14.74 -3.63
C PHE A 96 1.43 -15.64 -2.55
N ASP A 97 2.68 -16.02 -2.76
CA ASP A 97 3.48 -16.68 -1.73
C ASP A 97 3.88 -15.71 -0.60
N GLU A 98 4.64 -16.21 0.37
CA GLU A 98 5.13 -15.42 1.50
C GLU A 98 6.37 -14.56 1.16
N GLN A 99 6.92 -14.67 -0.04
CA GLN A 99 8.09 -13.91 -0.45
C GLN A 99 7.69 -12.47 -0.81
N ILE A 100 7.76 -11.60 0.19
CA ILE A 100 7.38 -10.20 0.03
C ILE A 100 8.47 -9.31 -0.61
N LEU A 101 9.73 -9.78 -0.67
CA LEU A 101 10.83 -9.04 -1.28
C LEU A 101 11.26 -9.69 -2.60
N PRO A 102 11.33 -8.92 -3.70
CA PRO A 102 11.97 -9.37 -4.92
C PRO A 102 13.41 -9.84 -4.67
N PRO A 103 13.92 -10.81 -5.45
CA PRO A 103 15.32 -11.22 -5.35
C PRO A 103 16.29 -10.03 -5.43
N ALA A 104 17.38 -10.08 -4.64
CA ALA A 104 18.38 -9.02 -4.49
C ALA A 104 17.89 -7.74 -3.80
N PHE A 105 16.62 -7.64 -3.36
CA PHE A 105 16.17 -6.46 -2.63
C PHE A 105 16.75 -6.37 -1.20
N GLU A 106 17.10 -7.52 -0.63
CA GLU A 106 17.78 -7.67 0.66
C GLU A 106 19.17 -7.04 0.69
N GLN A 107 19.81 -6.81 -0.47
CA GLN A 107 21.17 -6.23 -0.57
C GLN A 107 21.24 -4.75 -0.15
N GLN A 108 20.10 -4.05 -0.08
CA GLN A 108 20.02 -2.66 0.37
C GLN A 108 18.96 -2.52 1.47
N PRO A 109 19.21 -3.06 2.68
CA PRO A 109 18.20 -3.15 3.74
C PRO A 109 17.79 -1.78 4.31
N LYS A 110 18.61 -0.74 4.08
CA LYS A 110 18.35 0.64 4.53
C LYS A 110 17.62 1.49 3.49
N GLU A 111 17.37 0.98 2.29
CA GLU A 111 16.70 1.76 1.25
C GLU A 111 15.19 1.84 1.52
N ALA A 112 14.75 3.03 1.92
CA ALA A 112 13.35 3.32 2.27
C ALA A 112 12.54 3.89 1.09
N ALA A 113 13.14 4.00 -0.11
CA ALA A 113 12.44 4.46 -1.29
C ALA A 113 11.27 3.55 -1.68
N ALA A 114 10.19 4.18 -2.13
CA ALA A 114 8.94 3.49 -2.47
C ALA A 114 9.04 2.55 -3.66
N PHE A 115 10.02 2.73 -4.56
CA PHE A 115 10.25 1.80 -5.67
C PHE A 115 10.81 0.45 -5.22
N ARG A 116 11.20 0.32 -3.93
CA ARG A 116 11.56 -0.95 -3.27
C ARG A 116 10.52 -1.40 -2.25
N ALA A 117 9.27 -0.93 -2.36
CA ALA A 117 8.21 -1.43 -1.50
C ALA A 117 8.06 -2.95 -1.63
N ALA A 118 7.75 -3.60 -0.51
CA ALA A 118 7.45 -5.03 -0.48
C ALA A 118 6.18 -5.33 -1.28
N ILE A 119 6.09 -6.53 -1.83
CA ILE A 119 4.95 -7.05 -2.58
C ILE A 119 4.04 -7.82 -1.61
N SER A 120 2.73 -7.71 -1.79
CA SER A 120 1.74 -8.49 -1.07
C SER A 120 0.47 -8.62 -1.90
N ALA A 121 -0.29 -9.71 -1.73
CA ALA A 121 -1.56 -9.89 -2.43
C ALA A 121 -2.61 -8.87 -1.95
N PHE A 122 -2.61 -8.55 -0.65
CA PHE A 122 -3.34 -7.41 -0.10
C PHE A 122 -2.39 -6.22 0.05
N ALA A 123 -2.41 -5.33 -0.94
CA ALA A 123 -1.56 -4.14 -0.99
C ALA A 123 -2.44 -2.88 -1.02
N VAL A 124 -2.09 -1.88 -0.22
CA VAL A 124 -2.84 -0.62 -0.15
C VAL A 124 -1.85 0.54 -0.32
N ASN A 125 -2.20 1.52 -1.14
CA ASN A 125 -1.35 2.65 -1.49
C ASN A 125 0.04 2.21 -2.01
N ARG A 126 0.09 1.12 -2.78
CA ARG A 126 1.34 0.54 -3.31
C ARG A 126 2.33 0.16 -2.21
N ASN A 127 1.84 -0.28 -1.05
CA ASN A 127 2.65 -0.59 0.14
C ASN A 127 3.61 0.55 0.52
N SER A 128 3.10 1.77 0.42
CA SER A 128 3.84 2.99 0.67
C SER A 128 2.98 4.02 1.38
N TYR A 129 3.61 4.89 2.16
CA TYR A 129 2.97 6.04 2.79
C TYR A 129 3.64 7.33 2.33
N VAL A 130 2.92 8.44 2.44
CA VAL A 130 3.40 9.77 2.04
C VAL A 130 3.47 10.66 3.28
N VAL A 131 4.65 11.24 3.51
CA VAL A 131 4.88 12.26 4.52
C VAL A 131 4.76 13.63 3.88
N HIS A 132 3.82 14.42 4.39
CA HIS A 132 3.62 15.81 4.03
C HIS A 132 4.34 16.70 5.04
N LEU A 133 5.32 17.46 4.57
CA LEU A 133 6.14 18.35 5.39
C LEU A 133 5.90 19.79 5.00
N GLY A 134 5.74 20.68 5.98
CA GLY A 134 5.66 22.12 5.73
C GLY A 134 6.24 22.92 6.89
N PRO A 135 6.51 24.22 6.69
CA PRO A 135 6.99 25.07 7.77
C PRO A 135 5.91 25.28 8.83
N GLY A 136 6.35 25.49 10.07
CA GLY A 136 5.52 25.95 11.18
C GLY A 136 5.15 27.43 11.09
N PRO A 137 4.33 27.93 12.03
CA PRO A 137 3.95 29.35 12.10
C PRO A 137 5.10 30.26 12.53
N GLU A 138 6.09 29.76 13.26
CA GLU A 138 7.23 30.54 13.75
C GLU A 138 8.56 29.98 13.25
N VAL A 139 9.53 30.86 13.02
CA VAL A 139 10.94 30.47 12.82
C VAL A 139 11.46 29.88 14.13
N ASP A 140 12.34 28.88 14.02
CA ASP A 140 12.87 28.06 15.13
C ASP A 140 11.82 27.19 15.85
N GLY A 141 10.53 27.35 15.52
CA GLY A 141 9.46 26.45 15.95
C GLY A 141 9.36 25.18 15.11
N PRO A 142 8.57 24.17 15.55
CA PRO A 142 8.46 22.91 14.84
C PRO A 142 7.82 23.07 13.46
N GLY A 143 8.30 22.30 12.49
CA GLY A 143 7.60 22.15 11.21
C GLY A 143 6.27 21.39 11.37
N ARG A 144 5.44 21.40 10.34
CA ARG A 144 4.21 20.59 10.26
C ARG A 144 4.51 19.28 9.55
N VAL A 145 4.17 18.17 10.19
CA VAL A 145 4.26 16.82 9.63
C VAL A 145 2.86 16.21 9.61
N ARG A 146 2.44 15.69 8.45
CA ARG A 146 1.19 14.93 8.32
C ARG A 146 1.41 13.67 7.50
N VAL A 147 0.75 12.59 7.89
CA VAL A 147 0.72 11.31 7.18
C VAL A 147 -0.73 10.84 7.14
N LEU A 148 -1.12 10.15 6.07
CA LEU A 148 -2.40 9.44 6.06
C LEU A 148 -2.35 8.27 7.06
N ALA A 149 -3.42 8.11 7.85
CA ALA A 149 -3.53 7.10 8.92
C ALA A 149 -2.61 7.37 10.12
N ASP A 150 -2.76 8.56 10.71
CA ASP A 150 -2.16 8.97 11.98
C ASP A 150 -2.60 8.13 13.20
N ASP A 151 -3.63 7.31 13.06
CA ASP A 151 -4.02 6.26 14.01
C ASP A 151 -3.12 5.03 13.93
N TYR A 152 -2.52 4.75 12.77
CA TYR A 152 -1.54 3.68 12.58
C TYR A 152 -0.08 4.20 12.68
N VAL A 153 0.16 5.40 12.15
CA VAL A 153 1.50 6.00 12.07
C VAL A 153 1.75 6.90 13.27
N ARG A 154 2.73 6.53 14.11
CA ARG A 154 3.19 7.34 15.25
C ARG A 154 4.29 8.28 14.80
N ILE A 155 4.05 9.59 14.92
CA ILE A 155 4.97 10.62 14.42
C ILE A 155 5.76 11.23 15.57
N ASP A 156 7.08 11.10 15.53
CA ASP A 156 8.04 11.87 16.32
C ASP A 156 8.57 13.02 15.45
N ASN A 157 7.98 14.20 15.63
CA ASN A 157 8.31 15.39 14.86
C ASN A 157 9.41 16.21 15.54
N ARG A 158 10.62 16.14 14.98
CA ARG A 158 11.81 16.86 15.41
C ARG A 158 12.29 17.85 14.34
N THR A 159 11.38 18.27 13.46
CA THR A 159 11.69 19.27 12.44
C THR A 159 11.76 20.66 13.04
N VAL A 160 12.54 21.54 12.41
CA VAL A 160 12.62 22.96 12.78
C VAL A 160 12.30 23.81 11.57
N THR A 161 11.54 24.88 11.76
CA THR A 161 11.24 25.84 10.71
C THR A 161 12.39 26.83 10.58
N SER A 162 13.15 26.79 9.49
CA SER A 162 14.28 27.70 9.30
C SER A 162 13.84 29.02 8.63
N PRO A 163 14.57 30.13 8.85
CA PRO A 163 14.28 31.41 8.18
C PRO A 163 14.36 31.33 6.64
N GLY A 164 15.18 30.41 6.12
CA GLY A 164 15.44 30.21 4.70
C GLY A 164 16.37 29.01 4.45
N GLY A 165 16.99 28.96 3.27
CA GLY A 165 17.92 27.90 2.85
C GLY A 165 17.21 26.70 2.18
N PRO A 166 17.96 25.65 1.81
CA PRO A 166 17.37 24.43 1.25
C PRO A 166 16.71 23.58 2.35
N PRO A 167 15.60 22.89 2.05
CA PRO A 167 15.02 21.92 2.99
C PRO A 167 15.95 20.72 3.18
N THR A 168 16.09 20.25 4.42
CA THR A 168 16.96 19.11 4.78
C THR A 168 16.25 17.99 5.54
N PRO A 169 15.03 17.58 5.14
CA PRO A 169 14.28 16.59 5.89
C PRO A 169 14.93 15.21 5.85
N ARG A 170 14.96 14.55 6.99
CA ARG A 170 15.30 13.13 7.14
C ARG A 170 14.11 12.42 7.76
N ILE A 171 13.74 11.28 7.17
CA ILE A 171 12.60 10.47 7.60
C ILE A 171 13.13 9.09 7.85
N ASP A 172 13.18 8.73 9.13
CA ASP A 172 13.46 7.37 9.58
C ASP A 172 12.14 6.69 9.93
N HIS A 173 12.08 5.38 9.73
CA HIS A 173 10.91 4.59 10.07
C HIS A 173 11.28 3.26 10.71
N LYS A 174 10.39 2.76 11.56
CA LYS A 174 10.49 1.41 12.11
C LYS A 174 9.11 0.89 12.47
N LEU A 175 8.96 -0.42 12.41
CA LEU A 175 7.82 -1.07 13.03
C LEU A 175 8.03 -1.09 14.55
N THR A 176 6.98 -0.83 15.32
CA THR A 176 6.98 -1.02 16.78
C THR A 176 6.45 -2.40 17.13
N ASP A 177 6.72 -2.86 18.34
CA ASP A 177 6.32 -4.21 18.80
C ASP A 177 4.80 -4.42 18.81
N ASP A 178 4.03 -3.33 18.93
CA ASP A 178 2.57 -3.32 18.85
C ASP A 178 2.03 -3.10 17.42
N GLY A 179 2.88 -3.27 16.41
CA GLY A 179 2.51 -3.28 14.99
C GLY A 179 2.33 -1.91 14.33
N HIS A 180 2.45 -0.82 15.09
CA HIS A 180 2.38 0.54 14.54
C HIS A 180 3.63 0.90 13.73
N LEU A 181 3.47 1.84 12.78
CA LEU A 181 4.60 2.42 12.07
C LEU A 181 5.07 3.67 12.81
N ALA A 182 6.21 3.60 13.49
CA ALA A 182 6.85 4.78 14.06
C ALA A 182 7.68 5.47 12.98
N ILE A 183 7.50 6.78 12.83
CA ILE A 183 8.35 7.63 11.99
C ILE A 183 8.98 8.74 12.82
N VAL A 184 10.27 8.99 12.58
CA VAL A 184 10.98 10.14 13.11
C VAL A 184 11.29 11.07 11.96
N VAL A 185 10.85 12.32 12.06
CA VAL A 185 11.10 13.33 11.04
C VAL A 185 11.99 14.42 11.62
N ASN A 186 13.20 14.54 11.08
CA ASN A 186 14.21 15.52 11.48
C ASN A 186 14.53 16.50 10.35
N GLY A 187 15.24 17.58 10.68
CA GLY A 187 15.82 18.50 9.71
C GLY A 187 15.08 19.83 9.59
N ALA A 188 15.65 20.74 8.79
CA ALA A 188 15.15 22.10 8.62
C ALA A 188 14.13 22.19 7.47
N ILE A 189 13.01 22.87 7.72
CA ILE A 189 11.99 23.21 6.72
C ILE A 189 11.92 24.74 6.59
N PRO A 190 12.34 25.33 5.45
CA PRO A 190 12.36 26.78 5.26
C PRO A 190 10.96 27.39 5.35
N LYS A 191 10.85 28.59 5.95
CA LYS A 191 9.58 29.29 6.19
C LYS A 191 8.76 29.53 4.92
N GLN A 192 9.42 29.71 3.79
CA GLN A 192 8.82 29.98 2.48
C GLN A 192 8.60 28.69 1.66
N ALA A 193 8.98 27.52 2.19
CA ALA A 193 8.81 26.26 1.50
C ALA A 193 7.31 25.93 1.31
N ARG A 194 6.95 25.56 0.09
CA ARG A 194 5.69 24.85 -0.16
C ARG A 194 5.73 23.48 0.51
N THR A 195 4.57 22.87 0.69
CA THR A 195 4.48 21.51 1.24
C THR A 195 5.34 20.55 0.39
N LEU A 196 6.23 19.83 1.07
CA LEU A 196 7.08 18.79 0.50
C LEU A 196 6.41 17.43 0.71
N TYR A 197 6.63 16.51 -0.23
CA TYR A 197 6.02 15.18 -0.23
C TYR A 197 7.10 14.13 -0.33
N TYR A 198 7.19 13.26 0.66
CA TYR A 198 8.14 12.15 0.67
C TYR A 198 7.38 10.83 0.76
N ARG A 199 7.42 10.05 -0.32
CA ARG A 199 6.90 8.69 -0.32
C ARG A 199 7.98 7.74 0.19
N ARG A 200 7.60 6.85 1.11
CA ARG A 200 8.45 5.82 1.68
C ARG A 200 7.75 4.47 1.60
N ARG A 201 8.52 3.40 1.44
CA ARG A 201 7.97 2.04 1.54
C ARG A 201 7.47 1.78 2.96
N VAL A 202 6.46 0.94 3.08
CA VAL A 202 6.06 0.38 4.36
C VAL A 202 6.95 -0.84 4.68
N PRO A 203 7.52 -0.95 5.89
CA PRO A 203 8.28 -2.12 6.30
C PRO A 203 7.43 -3.40 6.37
N ASP A 204 6.26 -3.33 7.00
CA ASP A 204 5.27 -4.41 7.09
C ASP A 204 4.00 -4.07 6.30
N PRO A 205 3.89 -4.50 5.03
CA PRO A 205 2.72 -4.21 4.22
C PRO A 205 1.45 -4.90 4.73
N ARG A 206 1.57 -6.04 5.42
CA ARG A 206 0.43 -6.85 5.88
C ARG A 206 -0.32 -6.12 6.98
N THR A 207 0.39 -5.68 8.02
CA THR A 207 -0.21 -4.94 9.15
C THR A 207 -0.72 -3.57 8.71
N TYR A 208 -0.03 -2.90 7.79
CA TYR A 208 -0.47 -1.60 7.26
C TYR A 208 -1.80 -1.69 6.51
N ALA A 209 -1.93 -2.62 5.56
CA ALA A 209 -3.15 -2.78 4.78
C ALA A 209 -4.35 -3.17 5.67
N ALA A 210 -4.13 -4.09 6.62
CA ALA A 210 -5.14 -4.50 7.60
C ALA A 210 -5.60 -3.34 8.49
N SER A 211 -4.66 -2.54 9.00
CA SER A 211 -4.97 -1.37 9.84
C SER A 211 -5.80 -0.32 9.07
N LEU A 212 -5.49 -0.10 7.79
CA LEU A 212 -6.27 0.81 6.94
C LEU A 212 -7.69 0.28 6.68
N LEU A 213 -7.86 -1.03 6.53
CA LEU A 213 -9.19 -1.64 6.40
C LEU A 213 -10.01 -1.45 7.67
N VAL A 214 -9.44 -1.75 8.84
CA VAL A 214 -10.13 -1.54 10.13
C VAL A 214 -10.54 -0.07 10.30
N ARG A 215 -9.66 0.86 9.93
CA ARG A 215 -9.99 2.29 9.93
C ARG A 215 -11.15 2.62 8.99
N ALA A 216 -11.17 2.05 7.78
CA ALA A 216 -12.24 2.27 6.81
C ALA A 216 -13.58 1.71 7.31
N LEU A 217 -13.61 0.49 7.87
CA LEU A 217 -14.79 -0.14 8.46
C LEU A 217 -15.37 0.71 9.60
N LYS A 218 -14.52 1.15 10.55
CA LYS A 218 -14.96 2.03 11.65
C LYS A 218 -15.55 3.34 11.15
N LYS A 219 -14.93 3.96 10.14
CA LYS A 219 -15.45 5.21 9.54
C LYS A 219 -16.78 5.00 8.82
N ALA A 220 -17.01 3.83 8.23
CA ALA A 220 -18.26 3.49 7.58
C ALA A 220 -19.38 3.16 8.58
N GLY A 221 -19.10 3.08 9.89
CA GLY A 221 -20.09 2.76 10.93
C GLY A 221 -20.08 1.29 11.38
N VAL A 222 -19.16 0.47 10.86
CA VAL A 222 -19.03 -0.94 11.28
C VAL A 222 -18.24 -1.02 12.59
N GLY A 223 -18.90 -1.50 13.63
CA GLY A 223 -18.33 -1.72 14.97
C GLY A 223 -17.80 -3.15 15.19
N GLY A 224 -17.56 -3.47 16.47
CA GLY A 224 -17.04 -4.77 16.92
C GLY A 224 -15.55 -4.75 17.25
N THR A 225 -15.01 -5.93 17.58
CA THR A 225 -13.60 -6.08 17.96
C THR A 225 -12.67 -5.81 16.77
N LEU A 226 -13.06 -6.23 15.56
CA LEU A 226 -12.30 -6.01 14.32
C LEU A 226 -10.84 -6.49 14.39
N ALA A 227 -10.57 -7.50 15.23
CA ALA A 227 -9.25 -8.13 15.28
C ALA A 227 -8.98 -8.84 13.95
N PHE A 228 -7.77 -8.68 13.40
CA PHE A 228 -7.42 -9.29 12.12
C PHE A 228 -6.32 -10.33 12.27
N GLU A 229 -6.39 -11.36 11.44
CA GLU A 229 -5.33 -12.35 11.24
C GLU A 229 -5.19 -12.68 9.75
N TYR A 230 -4.04 -13.23 9.36
CA TYR A 230 -3.81 -13.71 8.01
C TYR A 230 -3.97 -15.22 7.96
N GLY A 231 -4.66 -15.73 6.94
CA GLY A 231 -4.86 -17.15 6.77
C GLY A 231 -5.82 -17.48 5.64
N VAL A 232 -5.95 -18.78 5.35
CA VAL A 232 -6.85 -19.28 4.31
C VAL A 232 -8.16 -19.71 4.98
N PRO A 233 -9.33 -19.25 4.51
CA PRO A 233 -10.60 -19.68 5.07
C PRO A 233 -10.81 -21.18 4.79
N THR A 234 -11.33 -21.90 5.79
CA THR A 234 -11.64 -23.33 5.67
C THR A 234 -12.95 -23.59 4.93
N GLU A 235 -13.80 -22.58 4.80
CA GLU A 235 -15.12 -22.66 4.18
C GLU A 235 -15.34 -21.47 3.26
N SER A 236 -16.09 -21.68 2.18
CA SER A 236 -16.53 -20.59 1.32
C SER A 236 -17.49 -19.69 2.08
N GLN A 237 -17.28 -18.38 1.98
CA GLN A 237 -18.16 -17.38 2.60
C GLN A 237 -18.97 -16.66 1.50
N PRO A 238 -20.22 -16.23 1.77
CA PRO A 238 -21.00 -15.44 0.82
C PRO A 238 -20.32 -14.10 0.50
N LEU A 239 -20.36 -13.68 -0.77
CA LEU A 239 -19.82 -12.38 -1.18
C LEU A 239 -20.69 -11.24 -0.63
N ILE A 240 -20.07 -10.30 0.08
CA ILE A 240 -20.70 -9.08 0.56
C ILE A 240 -20.41 -7.92 -0.40
N ALA A 241 -19.13 -7.68 -0.70
CA ALA A 241 -18.68 -6.59 -1.55
C ALA A 241 -17.43 -7.00 -2.36
N ASP A 242 -17.24 -6.34 -3.51
CA ASP A 242 -16.09 -6.57 -4.39
C ASP A 242 -15.53 -5.23 -4.89
N MET A 243 -14.21 -5.12 -4.94
CA MET A 243 -13.48 -3.98 -5.46
C MET A 243 -12.50 -4.45 -6.54
N PRO A 244 -12.92 -4.48 -7.81
CA PRO A 244 -12.04 -4.83 -8.92
C PRO A 244 -11.13 -3.67 -9.30
N SER A 245 -9.87 -3.99 -9.57
CA SER A 245 -8.88 -3.09 -10.18
C SER A 245 -9.32 -2.63 -11.57
N ARG A 246 -8.62 -1.64 -12.14
CA ARG A 246 -8.74 -1.30 -13.57
C ARG A 246 -8.31 -2.51 -14.44
N PRO A 247 -8.82 -2.63 -15.68
CA PRO A 247 -8.30 -3.63 -16.62
C PRO A 247 -6.80 -3.49 -16.78
N LEU A 248 -6.12 -4.60 -17.02
CA LEU A 248 -4.67 -4.63 -17.28
C LEU A 248 -4.24 -3.71 -18.43
N SER A 249 -5.13 -3.39 -19.38
CA SER A 249 -4.87 -2.46 -20.48
C SER A 249 -4.87 -0.97 -20.11
N LEU A 250 -5.23 -0.58 -18.88
CA LEU A 250 -5.41 0.81 -18.44
C LEU A 250 -4.50 1.26 -17.28
#